data_AF-A0A062VDV9-F1
#
_entry.id   AF-A0A062VDV9-F1
#
_cell.length_a   1.000
_cell.length_b   1.000
_cell.length_c   1.000
_cell.angle_alpha   90.00
_cell.angle_beta   90.00
_cell.angle_gamma   90.00
#
_symmetry.space_group_name_H-M   'P 1'
#
loop_
_entity.id
_entity.type
_entity.pdbx_description
1 polymer ?
#
loop_
_entity_poly.entity_id
_entity_poly.type
_entity_poly.pdbx_seq_one_letter_code
_entity_poly.pdbx_strand_id
1 'polypeptide(L)'
;MVVSGEHNITTGAIRLLLENGIDIVILDSFGNPAGYILPCGKSRQTPEGCIISNKFKKQYAGAILTRLEQEYSYESKKRSFSEIIDLQAEKLATAILETGKYTPFIYR
;
A
#
# COMPACT_ATOMS: atom_id res chain seq x y z
N MET A 1 12.93 -15.22 -8.12
CA MET A 1 11.62 -15.08 -8.80
C MET A 1 11.38 -13.59 -8.99
N VAL A 2 11.35 -13.09 -10.22
CA VAL A 2 11.06 -11.68 -10.50
C VAL A 2 9.58 -11.59 -10.85
N VAL A 3 8.81 -10.89 -10.03
CA VAL A 3 7.41 -10.56 -10.32
C VAL A 3 7.42 -9.17 -10.95
N SER A 4 7.01 -9.05 -12.22
CA SER A 4 7.01 -7.79 -12.97
C SER A 4 5.65 -7.58 -13.64
N GLY A 5 5.05 -6.39 -13.47
CA GLY A 5 3.72 -6.00 -13.97
C GLY A 5 2.84 -5.31 -12.91
N GLU A 6 1.65 -4.85 -13.30
CA GLU A 6 0.63 -4.36 -12.37
C GLU A 6 0.05 -5.52 -11.57
N HIS A 7 0.67 -5.81 -10.42
CA HIS A 7 0.27 -6.91 -9.57
C HIS A 7 -0.20 -6.38 -8.22
N ASN A 8 -1.48 -6.62 -7.91
CA ASN A 8 -2.02 -6.42 -6.56
C ASN A 8 -1.48 -7.53 -5.65
N ILE A 9 -0.25 -7.34 -5.13
CA ILE A 9 0.31 -8.27 -4.15
C ILE A 9 -0.39 -8.00 -2.82
N THR A 10 -1.06 -9.02 -2.29
CA THR A 10 -1.73 -8.90 -0.98
C THR A 10 -0.69 -8.70 0.13
N THR A 11 -1.05 -7.98 1.18
CA THR A 11 -0.20 -7.82 2.38
C THR A 11 0.23 -9.17 2.96
N GLY A 12 -0.62 -10.21 2.84
CA GLY A 12 -0.29 -11.57 3.25
C GLY A 12 0.82 -12.21 2.40
N ALA A 13 0.81 -12.00 1.09
CA ALA A 13 1.88 -12.47 0.21
C ALA A 13 3.21 -11.73 0.47
N ILE A 14 3.16 -10.40 0.71
CA ILE A 14 4.34 -9.63 1.12
C ILE A 14 4.91 -10.19 2.42
N ARG A 15 4.05 -10.42 3.42
CA ARG A 15 4.46 -10.98 4.71
C ARG A 15 5.12 -12.36 4.57
N LEU A 16 4.52 -13.26 3.79
CA LEU A 16 5.06 -14.60 3.55
C LEU A 16 6.44 -14.56 2.87
N LEU A 17 6.63 -13.69 1.88
CA LEU A 17 7.91 -13.51 1.21
C LEU A 17 8.99 -13.02 2.20
N LEU A 18 8.65 -12.05 3.05
CA LEU A 18 9.56 -11.53 4.05
C LEU A 18 9.90 -12.56 5.13
N GLU A 19 8.93 -13.35 5.61
CA GLU A 19 9.14 -14.43 6.59
C GLU A 19 10.08 -15.53 6.06
N ASN A 20 10.10 -15.74 4.73
CA ASN A 20 11.00 -16.68 4.07
C ASN A 20 12.34 -16.04 3.64
N GLY A 21 12.63 -14.82 4.08
CA GLY A 21 13.90 -14.14 3.81
C GLY A 21 14.11 -13.76 2.34
N ILE A 22 13.00 -13.57 1.60
CA ILE A 22 12.98 -13.12 0.21
C ILE A 22 12.96 -11.59 0.19
N ASP A 23 13.94 -11.01 -0.50
CA ASP A 23 14.02 -9.56 -0.68
C ASP A 23 13.10 -9.10 -1.81
N ILE A 24 12.29 -8.07 -1.55
CA ILE A 24 11.48 -7.43 -2.58
C ILE A 24 12.26 -6.21 -3.08
N VAL A 25 12.66 -6.25 -4.35
CA VAL A 25 13.37 -5.15 -5.03
C VAL A 25 12.39 -4.40 -5.90
N ILE A 26 12.29 -3.10 -5.69
CA ILE A 26 11.52 -2.17 -6.53
C ILE A 26 12.48 -1.65 -7.60
N LEU A 27 12.09 -1.75 -8.87
CA LEU A 27 12.88 -1.30 -10.01
C LEU A 27 12.35 0.04 -10.54
N ASP A 28 13.24 0.86 -11.11
CA ASP A 28 12.85 2.02 -11.92
C ASP A 28 12.44 1.59 -13.34
N SER A 29 12.05 2.57 -14.16
CA SER A 29 11.64 2.36 -15.56
C SER A 29 12.75 1.80 -16.46
N PHE A 30 14.01 1.80 -16.00
CA PHE A 30 15.16 1.28 -16.72
C PHE A 30 15.60 -0.10 -16.17
N GLY A 31 14.86 -0.66 -15.22
CA GLY A 31 15.17 -1.95 -14.60
C GLY A 31 16.26 -1.88 -13.53
N ASN A 32 16.67 -0.68 -13.10
CA ASN A 32 17.64 -0.54 -12.00
C ASN A 32 16.93 -0.57 -10.64
N PRO A 33 17.55 -1.11 -9.59
CA PRO A 33 16.99 -1.06 -8.23
C PRO A 33 16.75 0.38 -7.75
N ALA A 34 15.48 0.75 -7.61
CA ALA A 34 15.00 2.02 -7.07
C ALA A 34 14.71 1.95 -5.57
N GLY A 35 14.44 0.77 -5.04
CA GLY A 35 14.16 0.56 -3.61
C GLY A 35 14.20 -0.90 -3.20
N TYR A 36 14.29 -1.14 -1.90
CA TYR A 36 14.30 -2.47 -1.32
C TYR A 36 13.29 -2.50 -0.16
N ILE A 37 12.33 -3.42 -0.23
CA ILE A 37 11.51 -3.82 0.91
C ILE A 37 12.19 -5.08 1.44
N LEU A 38 13.21 -4.86 2.28
CA LEU A 38 14.00 -5.93 2.88
C LEU A 38 13.22 -6.64 3.99
N PRO A 39 13.52 -7.92 4.27
CA PRO A 39 13.25 -8.47 5.57
C PRO A 39 14.24 -7.85 6.57
N CYS A 40 13.71 -7.35 7.68
CA CYS A 40 14.42 -6.74 8.80
C CYS A 40 15.51 -7.63 9.45
N GLY A 41 15.78 -8.84 8.94
CA GLY A 41 16.78 -9.79 9.44
C GLY A 41 18.16 -9.75 8.75
N LYS A 42 18.31 -9.11 7.58
CA LYS A 42 19.59 -9.11 6.81
C LYS A 42 20.22 -7.74 6.60
N SER A 43 19.49 -6.64 6.77
CA SER A 43 20.08 -5.32 6.95
C SER A 43 20.73 -5.24 8.34
N ARG A 44 21.84 -4.51 8.48
CA ARG A 44 22.39 -4.16 9.81
C ARG A 44 21.26 -3.49 10.59
N GLN A 45 20.63 -4.22 11.49
CA GLN A 45 19.64 -3.68 12.42
C GLN A 45 20.38 -2.60 13.20
N THR A 46 20.03 -1.33 12.99
CA THR A 46 20.27 -0.37 14.04
C THR A 46 19.32 -0.74 15.18
N PRO A 47 19.65 -0.43 16.44
CA PRO A 47 18.72 -0.61 17.56
C PRO A 47 17.34 0.06 17.34
N GLU A 48 17.26 0.97 16.36
CA GLU A 48 16.08 1.74 15.95
C GLU A 48 15.28 1.12 14.79
N GLY A 49 15.68 -0.04 14.27
CA GLY A 49 14.99 -0.76 13.20
C GLY A 49 15.48 -0.43 11.78
N CYS A 50 14.73 -0.85 10.76
CA CYS A 50 15.09 -0.62 9.35
C CYS A 50 14.57 0.72 8.86
N ILE A 51 15.48 1.65 8.57
CA ILE A 51 15.12 3.00 8.10
C ILE A 51 15.23 3.04 6.57
N ILE A 52 14.12 3.34 5.89
CA ILE A 52 14.13 3.63 4.45
C ILE A 52 14.82 4.98 4.18
N SER A 53 15.55 5.08 3.07
CA SER A 53 16.30 6.29 2.72
C SER A 53 15.37 7.49 2.48
N ASN A 54 15.84 8.71 2.75
CA ASN A 54 15.05 9.93 2.51
C ASN A 54 14.63 10.11 1.04
N LYS A 55 15.47 9.68 0.09
CA LYS A 55 15.14 9.67 -1.34
C LYS A 55 13.94 8.75 -1.60
N PHE A 56 13.99 7.53 -1.06
CA PHE A 56 12.91 6.56 -1.24
C PHE A 56 11.63 6.98 -0.51
N LYS A 57 11.72 7.56 0.71
CA LYS A 57 10.57 8.14 1.43
C LYS A 57 9.81 9.13 0.56
N LYS A 58 10.51 10.04 -0.13
CA LYS A 58 9.88 11.03 -1.02
C LYS A 58 9.20 10.38 -2.22
N GLN A 59 9.85 9.41 -2.86
CA GLN A 59 9.28 8.69 -4.00
C GLN A 59 8.03 7.90 -3.60
N TYR A 60 8.11 7.17 -2.49
CA TYR A 60 7.01 6.38 -1.97
C TYR A 60 5.84 7.26 -1.50
N ALA A 61 6.12 8.36 -0.79
CA ALA A 61 5.11 9.35 -0.41
C ALA A 61 4.42 9.95 -1.64
N GLY A 62 5.18 10.28 -2.69
CA GLY A 62 4.60 10.75 -3.95
C GLY A 62 3.65 9.73 -4.59
N ALA A 63 4.06 8.46 -4.66
CA ALA A 63 3.20 7.38 -5.17
C ALA A 63 1.91 7.20 -4.34
N ILE A 64 2.00 7.30 -3.01
CA ILE A 64 0.82 7.27 -2.13
C ILE A 64 -0.11 8.45 -2.42
N LEU A 65 0.42 9.68 -2.49
CA LEU A 65 -0.38 10.87 -2.74
C LEU A 65 -1.09 10.79 -4.10
N THR A 66 -0.36 10.43 -5.15
CA THR A 66 -0.96 10.20 -6.47
C THR A 66 -2.09 9.17 -6.42
N ARG A 67 -1.90 8.08 -5.66
CA ARG A 67 -2.92 7.04 -5.50
C ARG A 67 -4.15 7.54 -4.73
N LEU A 68 -3.94 8.36 -3.70
CA LEU A 68 -5.02 8.96 -2.90
C LEU A 68 -5.85 9.95 -3.70
N GLU A 69 -5.22 10.72 -4.57
CA GLU A 69 -5.87 11.74 -5.42
C GLU A 69 -6.54 11.18 -6.67
N GLN A 70 -6.16 9.96 -7.10
CA GLN A 70 -6.75 9.33 -8.29
C GLN A 70 -8.27 9.12 -8.12
N GLU A 71 -9.04 9.40 -9.17
CA GLU A 71 -10.50 9.25 -9.17
C GLU A 71 -10.95 7.84 -9.57
N TYR A 72 -12.01 7.36 -8.92
CA TYR A 72 -12.67 6.08 -9.18
C TYR A 72 -14.18 6.24 -9.24
N SER A 73 -14.82 5.36 -10.00
CA SER A 73 -16.27 5.23 -9.97
C SER A 73 -16.68 4.50 -8.69
N TYR A 74 -17.35 5.22 -7.78
CA TYR A 74 -17.88 4.68 -6.54
C TYR A 74 -19.28 5.25 -6.28
N GLU A 75 -20.27 4.38 -6.11
CA GLU A 75 -21.69 4.74 -5.92
C GLU A 75 -22.21 5.69 -7.01
N SER A 76 -21.89 5.37 -8.27
CA SER A 76 -22.29 6.13 -9.46
C SER A 76 -21.74 7.56 -9.53
N LYS A 77 -20.71 7.88 -8.72
CA LYS A 77 -19.99 9.16 -8.76
C LYS A 77 -18.49 8.92 -8.93
N LYS A 78 -17.80 9.87 -9.56
CA LYS A 78 -16.34 9.93 -9.50
C LYS A 78 -15.94 10.51 -8.16
N ARG A 79 -15.04 9.83 -7.46
CA ARG A 79 -14.49 10.24 -6.17
C ARG A 79 -13.02 9.86 -6.08
N SER A 80 -12.22 10.66 -5.39
CA SER A 80 -10.83 10.30 -5.09
C SER A 80 -10.77 9.10 -4.13
N PHE A 81 -9.65 8.39 -4.09
CA PHE A 81 -9.48 7.29 -3.13
C PHE A 81 -9.52 7.80 -1.69
N SER A 82 -9.00 9.00 -1.43
CA SER A 82 -9.08 9.65 -0.12
C SER A 82 -10.54 9.85 0.32
N GLU A 83 -11.38 10.40 -0.55
CA GLU A 83 -12.80 10.58 -0.25
C GLU A 83 -13.51 9.25 0.00
N ILE A 84 -13.14 8.19 -0.73
CA ILE A 84 -13.69 6.85 -0.51
C ILE A 84 -13.31 6.33 0.89
N ILE A 85 -12.07 6.55 1.34
CA ILE A 85 -11.62 6.16 2.69
C ILE A 85 -12.46 6.87 3.76
N ASP A 86 -12.64 8.20 3.62
CA ASP A 86 -13.42 8.98 4.59
C ASP A 86 -14.89 8.51 4.66
N LEU A 87 -15.52 8.29 3.50
CA LEU A 87 -16.89 7.76 3.42
C LEU A 87 -17.02 6.36 4.04
N GLN A 88 -15.99 5.52 3.88
CA GLN A 88 -15.97 4.19 4.48
C GLN A 88 -15.85 4.26 6.00
N ALA A 89 -15.06 5.20 6.53
CA ALA A 89 -14.96 5.45 7.96
C ALA A 89 -16.30 5.91 8.55
N GLU A 90 -17.00 6.84 7.88
CA GLU A 90 -18.34 7.29 8.27
C GLU A 90 -19.35 6.14 8.26
N LYS A 91 -19.41 5.37 7.17
CA LYS A 91 -20.33 4.21 7.04
C LYS A 91 -20.06 3.16 8.11
N LEU A 92 -18.80 2.93 8.44
CA LEU A 92 -18.43 2.00 9.49
C LEU A 92 -18.87 2.51 10.87
N ALA A 93 -18.65 3.79 11.16
CA ALA A 93 -19.08 4.41 12.41
C ALA A 93 -20.61 4.32 12.59
N THR A 94 -21.38 4.66 11.55
CA THR A 94 -22.85 4.53 11.56
C THR A 94 -23.28 3.07 11.77
N ALA A 95 -22.64 2.12 11.11
CA ALA A 95 -22.99 0.71 11.28
C ALA A 95 -22.73 0.20 12.71
N ILE A 96 -21.69 0.70 13.37
CA ILE A 96 -21.36 0.36 14.77
C ILE A 96 -22.35 0.99 15.74
N LEU A 97 -22.70 2.27 15.56
CA LEU A 97 -23.49 3.05 16.53
C LEU A 97 -25.00 2.91 16.36
N GLU A 98 -25.49 2.78 15.12
CA GLU A 98 -26.92 2.91 14.80
C GLU A 98 -27.54 1.58 14.34
N THR A 99 -26.87 0.45 14.53
CA THR A 99 -27.30 -0.88 14.02
C THR A 99 -27.56 -0.90 12.50
N GLY A 100 -26.72 -0.17 11.75
CA GLY A 100 -26.75 -0.14 10.29
C GLY A 100 -25.98 -1.29 9.63
N LYS A 101 -26.32 -1.61 8.37
CA LYS A 101 -25.57 -2.58 7.56
C LYS A 101 -24.38 -1.90 6.89
N TYR A 102 -23.16 -2.26 7.28
CA TYR A 102 -21.94 -1.83 6.59
C TYR A 102 -21.73 -2.63 5.29
N THR A 103 -21.38 -1.94 4.21
CA THR A 103 -20.96 -2.56 2.94
C THR A 103 -19.56 -2.06 2.60
N PRO A 104 -18.55 -2.94 2.56
CA PRO A 104 -17.18 -2.53 2.31
C PRO A 104 -16.98 -2.05 0.88
N PHE A 105 -16.04 -1.13 0.71
CA PHE A 105 -15.53 -0.77 -0.61
C PHE A 105 -14.81 -1.98 -1.24
N ILE A 106 -15.17 -2.32 -2.48
CA ILE A 106 -14.51 -3.37 -3.26
C ILE A 106 -13.87 -2.71 -4.48
N TYR A 107 -12.54 -2.69 -4.50
CA TYR A 107 -11.76 -2.25 -5.65
C TYR A 107 -11.80 -3.35 -6.73
N ARG A 108 -12.15 -2.98 -7.97
CA ARG A 108 -12.15 -3.86 -9.15
C ARG A 108 -11.37 -3.23 -10.28
#